data_AF-D4L1V6-F1
#
_entry.id   AF-D4L1V6-F1
#
_cell.length_a   1.000
_cell.length_b   1.000
_cell.length_c   1.000
_cell.angle_alpha   90.00
_cell.angle_beta   90.00
_cell.angle_gamma   90.00
#
_symmetry.space_group_name_H-M   'P 1'
#
loop_
_entity.id
_entity.type
_entity.pdbx_description
1 polymer ?
#
loop_
_entity_poly.entity_id
_entity_poly.type
_entity_poly.pdbx_seq_one_letter_code
_entity_poly.pdbx_strand_id
1 'polypeptide(L)'
;MKEKIENFIMKFSYREIRRRKMQAFKWRLETLRLMEKEELEFEYVEQKVKCEHKKNVCEVLLMIVLLGIVMGIWREFFAFIRISYQYTVTSGYDGIKEMNICFLLSVILAAALTLAILIPVCDGVEDMKAAKRDLAIIEIAMREKEDER
;
A
#
# COMPACT_ATOMS: atom_id res chain seq x y z
N MET A 1 16.19 34.72 7.55
CA MET A 1 15.63 33.46 8.11
C MET A 1 14.17 33.25 7.66
N LYS A 2 13.32 34.29 7.71
CA LYS A 2 11.93 34.28 7.19
C LYS A 2 11.81 33.81 5.73
N GLU A 3 12.59 34.38 4.81
CA GLU A 3 12.56 33.97 3.38
C GLU A 3 12.90 32.49 3.16
N LYS A 4 13.87 31.93 3.91
CA LYS A 4 14.21 30.50 3.81
C LYS A 4 13.06 29.60 4.23
N ILE A 5 12.33 29.98 5.28
CA ILE A 5 11.17 29.23 5.78
C ILE A 5 10.01 29.32 4.79
N GLU A 6 9.77 30.51 4.23
CA GLU A 6 8.70 30.73 3.25
C GLU A 6 8.96 29.95 1.94
N ASN A 7 10.21 29.93 1.46
CA ASN A 7 10.60 29.14 0.30
C ASN A 7 10.48 27.62 0.56
N PHE A 8 10.73 27.19 1.80
CA PHE A 8 10.55 25.80 2.22
C PHE A 8 9.07 25.40 2.26
N ILE A 9 8.21 26.27 2.81
CA ILE A 9 6.75 26.06 2.84
C ILE A 9 6.17 26.09 1.42
N MET A 10 6.64 26.98 0.54
CA MET A 10 6.23 26.99 -0.87
C MET A 10 6.60 25.70 -1.60
N LYS A 11 7.78 25.11 -1.36
CA LYS A 11 8.13 23.79 -1.93
C LYS A 11 7.10 22.72 -1.59
N PHE A 12 6.55 22.73 -0.38
CA PHE A 12 5.50 21.78 0.05
C PHE A 12 4.07 22.28 -0.20
N SER A 13 3.90 23.49 -0.74
CA SER A 13 2.59 23.99 -1.12
C SER A 13 1.96 23.07 -2.15
N TYR A 14 0.68 22.76 -1.96
CA TYR A 14 -0.10 21.95 -2.89
C TYR A 14 0.02 22.46 -4.33
N ARG A 15 0.08 23.78 -4.52
CA ARG A 15 0.21 24.40 -5.84
C ARG A 15 1.54 24.05 -6.52
N GLU A 16 2.63 24.06 -5.76
CA GLU A 16 3.99 23.72 -6.24
C GLU A 16 4.13 22.22 -6.49
N ILE A 17 3.59 21.37 -5.60
CA ILE A 17 3.55 19.92 -5.77
C ILE A 17 2.73 19.55 -7.01
N ARG A 18 1.56 20.17 -7.21
CA ARG A 18 0.71 19.96 -8.39
C ARG A 18 1.40 20.41 -9.67
N ARG A 19 2.09 21.56 -9.64
CA ARG A 19 2.87 22.06 -10.79
C ARG A 19 3.97 21.08 -11.19
N ARG A 20 4.73 20.55 -10.22
CA ARG A 20 5.76 19.53 -10.48
C ARG A 20 5.19 18.23 -11.05
N LYS A 21 4.07 17.74 -10.50
CA LYS A 21 3.35 16.57 -11.03
C LYS A 21 2.86 16.81 -12.47
N MET A 22 2.37 18.01 -12.77
CA MET A 22 1.93 18.38 -14.12
C MET A 22 3.09 18.48 -15.12
N GLN A 23 4.23 19.02 -14.71
CA GLN A 23 5.43 19.08 -15.55
C GLN A 23 5.96 17.69 -15.88
N ALA A 24 6.04 16.79 -14.89
CA ALA A 24 6.45 15.41 -15.10
C ALA A 24 5.48 14.67 -16.05
N PHE A 25 4.17 14.93 -15.93
CA PHE A 25 3.18 14.40 -16.86
C PHE A 25 3.41 14.90 -18.29
N LYS A 26 3.59 16.21 -18.50
CA LYS A 26 3.83 16.79 -19.83
C LYS A 26 5.08 16.23 -20.50
N TRP A 27 6.19 16.18 -19.75
CA TRP A 27 7.45 15.62 -20.24
C TRP A 27 7.28 14.17 -20.71
N ARG A 28 6.57 13.36 -19.92
CA ARG A 28 6.33 11.96 -20.25
C ARG A 28 5.42 11.80 -21.46
N LEU A 29 4.38 12.64 -21.57
CA LEU A 29 3.48 12.66 -22.73
C LEU A 29 4.22 13.05 -24.02
N GLU A 30 5.08 14.07 -23.98
CA GLU A 30 5.90 14.49 -25.12
C GLU A 30 6.85 13.37 -25.56
N THR A 31 7.47 12.67 -24.61
CA THR A 31 8.34 11.51 -24.91
C THR A 31 7.56 10.40 -25.64
N LEU A 32 6.35 10.08 -25.15
CA LEU A 32 5.50 9.06 -25.76
C LEU A 32 4.95 9.47 -27.13
N ARG A 33 4.70 10.77 -27.36
CA ARG A 33 4.32 11.29 -28.68
C ARG A 33 5.41 11.09 -29.73
N LEU A 34 6.68 11.15 -29.34
CA LEU A 34 7.82 10.97 -30.24
C LEU A 34 8.05 9.50 -30.64
N MET A 35 7.55 8.53 -29.87
CA MET A 35 7.67 7.10 -30.16
C MET A 35 6.80 6.66 -31.34
N GLU A 36 7.20 5.63 -32.08
CA GLU A 36 6.35 5.06 -33.13
C GLU A 36 5.09 4.40 -32.57
N LYS A 37 4.03 4.26 -33.38
CA LYS A 37 2.74 3.71 -32.92
C LYS A 37 2.90 2.27 -32.40
N GLU A 38 3.68 1.45 -33.09
CA GLU A 38 3.95 0.06 -32.71
C GLU A 38 4.73 -0.04 -31.39
N GLU A 39 5.70 0.87 -31.19
CA GLU A 39 6.49 0.95 -29.95
C GLU A 39 5.62 1.38 -28.75
N LEU A 40 4.71 2.34 -28.98
CA LEU A 40 3.76 2.80 -27.97
C LEU A 40 2.76 1.71 -27.54
N GLU A 41 2.27 0.91 -28.50
CA GLU A 41 1.39 -0.24 -28.25
C GLU A 41 2.12 -1.34 -27.46
N PHE A 42 3.39 -1.59 -27.77
CA PHE A 42 4.22 -2.54 -27.02
C PHE A 42 4.40 -2.09 -25.56
N GLU A 43 4.77 -0.82 -25.33
CA GLU A 43 4.96 -0.28 -23.97
C GLU A 43 3.64 -0.31 -23.17
N TYR A 44 2.50 -0.04 -23.82
CA TYR A 44 1.19 -0.17 -23.20
C TYR A 44 0.92 -1.61 -22.72
N VAL A 45 1.12 -2.61 -23.58
CA VAL A 45 0.89 -4.02 -23.23
C VAL A 45 1.82 -4.47 -22.11
N GLU A 46 3.10 -4.12 -22.18
CA GLU A 46 4.08 -4.49 -21.15
C GLU A 46 3.71 -3.88 -19.78
N GLN A 47 3.41 -2.58 -19.73
CA GLN A 47 2.97 -1.93 -18.49
C GLN A 47 1.66 -2.49 -17.96
N LYS A 48 0.71 -2.85 -18.85
CA LYS A 48 -0.56 -3.46 -18.47
C LYS A 48 -0.36 -4.81 -17.80
N VAL A 49 0.43 -5.69 -18.40
CA VAL A 49 0.76 -7.01 -17.84
C VAL A 49 1.47 -6.86 -16.49
N LYS A 50 2.43 -5.93 -16.39
CA LYS A 50 3.14 -5.66 -15.12
C LYS A 50 2.21 -5.15 -14.02
N CYS A 51 1.26 -4.26 -14.36
CA CYS A 51 0.27 -3.76 -13.43
C CYS A 51 -0.69 -4.87 -12.97
N GLU A 52 -1.13 -5.73 -13.89
CA GLU A 52 -2.03 -6.84 -13.61
C GLU A 52 -1.36 -7.91 -12.75
N HIS A 53 -0.10 -8.23 -13.03
CA HIS A 53 0.70 -9.13 -12.20
C HIS A 53 0.88 -8.58 -10.77
N LYS A 54 1.24 -7.30 -10.62
CA LYS A 54 1.34 -6.66 -9.28
C LYS A 54 0.00 -6.67 -8.54
N LYS A 55 -1.11 -6.41 -9.23
CA LYS A 55 -2.46 -6.51 -8.66
C LYS A 55 -2.72 -7.92 -8.14
N ASN A 56 -2.44 -8.94 -8.95
CA ASN A 56 -2.66 -10.33 -8.59
C ASN A 56 -1.80 -10.76 -7.39
N VAL A 57 -0.53 -10.33 -7.31
CA VAL A 57 0.33 -10.57 -6.15
C VAL A 57 -0.25 -9.93 -4.88
N CYS A 58 -0.73 -8.69 -4.96
CA CYS A 58 -1.36 -8.00 -3.83
C CYS A 58 -2.64 -8.71 -3.39
N GLU A 59 -3.46 -9.16 -4.35
CA GLU A 59 -4.70 -9.90 -4.09
C GLU A 59 -4.44 -11.25 -3.42
N VAL A 60 -3.45 -12.02 -3.89
CA VAL A 60 -3.03 -13.27 -3.26
C VAL A 60 -2.49 -13.04 -1.84
N LEU A 61 -1.69 -11.98 -1.62
CA LEU A 61 -1.21 -11.62 -0.28
C LEU A 61 -2.38 -11.30 0.67
N LEU A 62 -3.38 -10.54 0.21
CA LEU A 62 -4.58 -10.25 0.99
C LEU A 62 -5.36 -11.52 1.33
N MET A 63 -5.48 -12.45 0.37
CA MET A 63 -6.14 -13.74 0.60
C MET A 63 -5.40 -14.60 1.63
N ILE A 64 -4.06 -14.66 1.57
CA ILE A 64 -3.24 -15.38 2.56
C ILE A 64 -3.42 -14.77 3.95
N VAL A 65 -3.43 -13.44 4.04
CA VAL A 65 -3.66 -12.71 5.30
C VAL A 65 -5.05 -13.03 5.87
N LEU A 66 -6.09 -12.96 5.04
CA LEU A 66 -7.47 -13.28 5.44
C LEU A 66 -7.59 -14.71 5.96
N LEU A 67 -6.99 -15.67 5.24
CA LEU A 67 -6.96 -17.08 5.66
C LEU A 67 -6.18 -17.27 6.97
N GLY A 68 -5.05 -16.59 7.13
CA GLY A 68 -4.24 -16.63 8.36
C GLY A 68 -4.98 -16.08 9.57
N ILE A 69 -5.72 -14.96 9.40
CA ILE A 69 -6.58 -14.39 10.43
C ILE A 69 -7.65 -15.41 10.82
N VAL A 70 -8.37 -15.98 9.85
CA VAL A 70 -9.49 -16.90 10.09
C VAL A 70 -9.05 -18.21 10.75
N MET A 71 -7.96 -18.85 10.27
CA MET A 71 -7.56 -20.19 10.73
C MET A 71 -6.61 -20.19 11.94
N GLY A 72 -5.60 -19.33 11.94
CA GLY A 72 -4.51 -19.42 12.91
C GLY A 72 -4.71 -18.50 14.11
N ILE A 73 -5.00 -17.22 13.84
CA ILE A 73 -4.99 -16.18 14.86
C ILE A 73 -6.15 -16.38 15.85
N TRP A 74 -7.36 -16.69 15.38
CA TRP A 74 -8.50 -16.93 16.26
C TRP A 74 -8.31 -18.14 17.18
N ARG A 75 -7.75 -19.24 16.65
CA ARG A 75 -7.56 -20.47 17.45
C ARG A 75 -6.55 -20.24 18.57
N GLU A 76 -5.40 -19.65 18.26
CA GLU A 76 -4.37 -19.35 19.24
C GLU A 76 -4.83 -18.26 20.23
N PHE A 77 -5.60 -17.28 19.78
CA PHE A 77 -6.17 -16.24 20.64
C PHE A 77 -7.18 -16.81 21.65
N PHE A 78 -8.09 -17.68 21.20
CA PHE A 78 -9.02 -18.36 22.11
C PHE A 78 -8.32 -19.32 23.08
N ALA A 79 -7.29 -20.04 22.61
CA ALA A 79 -6.47 -20.89 23.48
C ALA A 79 -5.76 -20.05 24.56
N PHE A 80 -5.20 -18.90 24.18
CA PHE A 80 -4.53 -17.99 25.10
C PHE A 80 -5.48 -17.40 26.15
N ILE A 81 -6.68 -16.94 25.76
CA ILE A 81 -7.72 -16.46 26.69
C ILE A 81 -8.12 -17.57 27.66
N ARG A 82 -8.27 -18.81 27.19
CA ARG A 82 -8.67 -19.94 28.02
C ARG A 82 -7.61 -20.27 29.08
N ILE A 83 -6.33 -20.29 28.69
CA ILE A 83 -5.20 -20.57 29.58
C ILE A 83 -5.09 -19.49 30.65
N SER A 84 -5.15 -18.21 30.24
CA SER A 84 -5.07 -17.08 31.18
C SER A 84 -6.26 -17.01 32.14
N TYR A 85 -7.48 -17.35 31.68
CA TYR A 85 -8.64 -17.48 32.55
C TYR A 85 -8.50 -18.64 33.56
N GLN A 86 -8.03 -19.82 33.12
CA GLN A 86 -7.81 -20.93 34.05
C GLN A 86 -6.77 -20.58 35.11
N TYR A 87 -5.70 -19.87 34.72
CA TYR A 87 -4.63 -19.48 35.63
C TYR A 87 -5.13 -18.58 36.77
N THR A 88 -6.00 -17.59 36.47
CA THR A 88 -6.58 -16.69 37.48
C THR A 88 -7.48 -17.39 38.48
N VAL A 89 -8.28 -18.37 38.02
CA VAL A 89 -9.16 -19.16 38.88
C VAL A 89 -8.36 -20.02 39.87
N THR A 90 -7.16 -20.49 39.48
CA THR A 90 -6.29 -21.30 40.34
C THR A 90 -5.34 -20.52 41.25
N SER A 91 -5.02 -19.25 40.96
CA SER A 91 -3.90 -18.53 41.62
C SER A 91 -4.30 -17.39 42.57
N GLY A 92 -5.59 -17.06 42.72
CA GLY A 92 -6.05 -16.03 43.67
C GLY A 92 -5.60 -14.60 43.31
N TYR A 93 -5.44 -13.71 44.31
CA TYR A 93 -5.29 -12.24 44.14
C TYR A 93 -4.09 -11.81 43.26
N ASP A 94 -3.01 -12.61 43.18
CA ASP A 94 -1.85 -12.32 42.30
C ASP A 94 -2.10 -12.66 40.82
N GLY A 95 -3.02 -13.60 40.54
CA GLY A 95 -3.39 -13.97 39.16
C GLY A 95 -3.96 -12.81 38.35
N ILE A 96 -4.62 -11.84 39.00
CA ILE A 96 -5.20 -10.66 38.32
C ILE A 96 -4.10 -9.76 37.74
N LYS A 97 -2.97 -9.58 38.43
CA LYS A 97 -1.85 -8.77 37.94
C LYS A 97 -1.13 -9.45 36.78
N GLU A 98 -0.91 -10.75 36.89
CA GLU A 98 -0.30 -11.56 35.83
C GLU A 98 -1.19 -11.61 34.57
N MET A 99 -2.50 -11.72 34.72
CA MET A 99 -3.45 -11.67 33.61
C MET A 99 -3.38 -10.34 32.85
N ASN A 100 -3.22 -9.23 33.57
CA ASN A 100 -3.13 -7.91 32.96
C ASN A 100 -1.85 -7.78 32.12
N ILE A 101 -0.72 -8.34 32.57
CA ILE A 101 0.54 -8.38 31.81
C ILE A 101 0.40 -9.24 30.56
N CYS A 102 -0.18 -10.43 30.68
CA CYS A 102 -0.43 -11.33 29.55
C CYS A 102 -1.37 -10.70 28.50
N PHE A 103 -2.39 -9.99 28.94
CA PHE A 103 -3.30 -9.27 28.06
C PHE A 103 -2.58 -8.14 27.31
N LEU A 104 -1.76 -7.36 28.01
CA LEU A 104 -0.99 -6.26 27.43
C LEU A 104 0.00 -6.77 26.38
N LEU A 105 0.70 -7.88 26.67
CA LEU A 105 1.58 -8.56 25.71
C LEU A 105 0.82 -9.07 24.48
N SER A 106 -0.36 -9.67 24.67
CA SER A 106 -1.20 -10.13 23.55
C SER A 106 -1.64 -8.97 22.67
N VAL A 107 -2.01 -7.82 23.25
CA VAL A 107 -2.41 -6.62 22.50
C VAL A 107 -1.23 -6.07 21.71
N ILE A 108 -0.04 -5.99 22.31
CA ILE A 108 1.18 -5.55 21.63
C ILE A 108 1.53 -6.47 20.46
N LEU A 109 1.46 -7.79 20.68
CA LEU A 109 1.75 -8.78 19.63
C LEU A 109 0.76 -8.68 18.46
N ALA A 110 -0.54 -8.53 18.77
CA ALA A 110 -1.57 -8.34 17.76
C ALA A 110 -1.37 -7.04 16.96
N ALA A 111 -1.03 -5.94 17.64
CA ALA A 111 -0.73 -4.66 17.00
C ALA A 111 0.53 -4.72 16.11
N ALA A 112 1.57 -5.45 16.54
CA ALA A 112 2.77 -5.63 15.73
C ALA A 112 2.49 -6.44 14.47
N LEU A 113 1.71 -7.52 14.58
CA LEU A 113 1.31 -8.35 13.44
C LEU A 113 0.44 -7.57 12.44
N THR A 114 -0.51 -6.78 12.91
CA THR A 114 -1.34 -5.95 12.02
C THR A 114 -0.51 -4.92 11.27
N LEU A 115 0.44 -4.26 11.93
CA LEU A 115 1.36 -3.33 11.27
C LEU A 115 2.27 -4.01 10.25
N ALA A 116 2.81 -5.19 10.57
CA ALA A 116 3.66 -5.97 9.65
C ALA A 116 2.93 -6.35 8.36
N ILE A 117 1.60 -6.53 8.43
CA ILE A 117 0.75 -6.82 7.27
C ILE A 117 0.37 -5.52 6.54
N LEU A 118 0.07 -4.45 7.28
CA LEU A 118 -0.40 -3.18 6.70
C LEU A 118 0.66 -2.51 5.83
N ILE A 119 1.94 -2.53 6.23
CA ILE A 119 3.05 -1.90 5.51
C ILE A 119 3.17 -2.41 4.05
N PRO A 120 3.36 -3.71 3.78
CA PRO A 120 3.49 -4.21 2.41
C PRO A 120 2.21 -4.01 1.57
N VAL A 121 1.03 -3.99 2.20
CA VAL A 121 -0.22 -3.68 1.52
C VAL A 121 -0.26 -2.21 1.07
N CYS A 122 0.15 -1.27 1.95
CA CYS A 122 0.23 0.14 1.61
C CYS A 122 1.22 0.39 0.46
N ASP A 123 2.42 -0.19 0.54
CA ASP A 123 3.43 -0.06 -0.51
C ASP A 123 2.92 -0.63 -1.84
N GLY A 124 2.30 -1.80 -1.82
CA GLY A 124 1.70 -2.42 -3.01
C GLY A 124 0.60 -1.58 -3.65
N VAL A 125 -0.23 -0.89 -2.85
CA VAL A 125 -1.28 0.01 -3.34
C VAL A 125 -0.69 1.27 -3.97
N GLU A 126 0.35 1.87 -3.37
CA GLU A 126 1.02 3.04 -3.94
C GLU A 126 1.69 2.72 -5.27
N ASP A 127 2.37 1.58 -5.36
CA ASP A 127 2.98 1.06 -6.57
C ASP A 127 1.94 0.83 -7.68
N MET A 128 0.81 0.21 -7.34
CA MET A 128 -0.28 -0.03 -8.29
C MET A 128 -0.89 1.28 -8.76
N LYS A 129 -1.01 2.28 -7.87
CA LYS A 129 -1.50 3.61 -8.23
C LYS A 129 -0.55 4.33 -9.18
N ALA A 130 0.76 4.20 -8.98
CA ALA A 130 1.77 4.75 -9.89
C ALA A 130 1.70 4.07 -11.27
N ALA A 131 1.62 2.74 -11.32
CA ALA A 131 1.50 1.97 -12.56
C ALA A 131 0.22 2.31 -13.35
N LYS A 132 -0.93 2.40 -12.67
CA LYS A 132 -2.20 2.82 -13.30
C LYS A 132 -2.13 4.24 -13.87
N ARG A 133 -1.43 5.15 -13.19
CA ARG A 133 -1.25 6.51 -13.70
C ARG A 133 -0.41 6.50 -14.97
N ASP A 134 0.68 5.74 -15.01
CA ASP A 134 1.53 5.65 -16.19
C ASP A 134 0.79 5.03 -17.39
N LEU A 135 0.01 3.96 -17.17
CA LEU A 135 -0.90 3.40 -18.17
C LEU A 135 -1.89 4.41 -18.75
N ALA A 136 -2.49 5.25 -17.89
CA ALA A 136 -3.43 6.28 -18.36
C ALA A 136 -2.73 7.36 -19.21
N ILE A 137 -1.46 7.67 -18.96
CA ILE A 137 -0.68 8.61 -19.79
C ILE A 137 -0.47 8.02 -21.19
N ILE A 138 -0.11 6.74 -21.26
CA ILE A 138 0.09 6.03 -22.53
C ILE A 138 -1.23 5.94 -23.31
N GLU A 139 -2.35 5.64 -22.64
CA GLU A 139 -3.66 5.60 -23.28
C GLU A 139 -4.06 6.95 -23.90
N ILE A 140 -3.77 8.06 -23.21
CA ILE A 140 -3.99 9.41 -23.77
C ILE A 140 -3.13 9.62 -25.02
N ALA A 141 -1.84 9.27 -24.98
CA ALA A 141 -0.95 9.42 -26.12
C ALA A 141 -1.37 8.56 -27.33
N MET A 142 -1.88 7.35 -27.09
CA MET A 142 -2.43 6.49 -28.16
C MET A 142 -3.66 7.12 -28.82
N ARG A 143 -4.62 7.64 -28.03
CA ARG A 143 -5.81 8.31 -28.59
C ARG A 143 -5.46 9.53 -29.44
N GLU A 144 -4.52 10.35 -28.98
CA GLU A 144 -4.07 11.52 -29.74
C GLU A 144 -3.48 11.13 -31.12
N LYS A 145 -2.75 10.00 -31.21
CA LYS A 145 -2.24 9.49 -32.49
C LYS A 145 -3.29 8.84 -33.38
N GLU A 146 -4.40 8.40 -32.83
CA GLU A 146 -5.52 7.88 -33.60
C GLU A 146 -6.37 9.00 -34.20
N ASP A 147 -6.55 10.10 -33.47
CA ASP A 147 -7.28 11.29 -33.95
C ASP A 147 -6.49 12.10 -35.01
N GLU A 148 -5.18 11.90 -35.13
CA GLU A 148 -4.32 12.55 -36.15
C GLU A 148 -4.35 11.85 -37.53
N ARG A 149 -4.99 10.67 -37.66
CA ARG A 149 -5.18 9.94 -38.95
C ARG A 149 -6.51 10.29 -39.61
#